data_AF-A0A4R4Y4N9-F1
#
_entry.id   AF-A0A4R4Y4N9-F1
#
_cell.length_a   1.000
_cell.length_b   1.000
_cell.length_c   1.000
_cell.angle_alpha   90.00
_cell.angle_beta   90.00
_cell.angle_gamma   90.00
#
_symmetry.space_group_name_H-M   'P 1'
#
loop_
_entity.id
_entity.type
_entity.pdbx_description
1 polymer ?
#
loop_
_entity_poly.entity_id
_entity_poly.type
_entity_poly.pdbx_seq_one_letter_code
_entity_poly.pdbx_strand_id
1 'polypeptide(L)'
;MRPVSDDASVFTFRMRQRAWDRAEWLPRSRLLVHVAGGGIAVLEQLSWGTEDGAQSAVGFSPDMAWCYGHRRTADGDVVEMRGELDGQRDYSEGADGARGYEFDTEVEDAGGGHPAGRLRLLIDDDGEAPLRWVAWRDRLGNAYSVALRSESPSGKADVTDLVAVVWTSAEHPDAGEVAANLAEGSTSKWFAPNNRASLEFQLPQPVAVDRYVLTSADDAPDRDPAAWTLFGSTDGNLWRTLDTRTGQSFADRHQSRTYRIPEPGSYDHYRLDITDNNGSPDLQLEAVRFFADGSGFVGYRQGAGHTPIAYRGTRIVRESTDVPTAPLPGKLPDRCMRRLEEFHPLPAEAELVSPSGTRLPRAVPPAALEILLNAASTPIVRTDFSDDQAWETAWRDITTPREYHGGDVVLDVTLVDRPEFEGWTGEELATLLPHTPQVRVLVADAVTLASPEHPVLVMEVAREQPRFFRATPNALVDVEIQLSIDNMGWEDFSDSVDPDGVFRDFYHGPDSPVT
;
A
#
# COMPACT_ATOMS: atom_id res chain seq x y z
N MET A 1 9.23 26.52 38.27
CA MET A 1 8.65 25.69 37.19
C MET A 1 7.73 24.68 37.83
N ARG A 2 6.42 24.76 37.60
CA ARG A 2 5.51 23.66 37.94
C ARG A 2 5.66 22.59 36.86
N PRO A 3 5.71 21.29 37.19
CA PRO A 3 5.62 20.25 36.18
C PRO A 3 4.25 20.40 35.50
N VAL A 4 4.23 20.38 34.17
CA VAL A 4 3.01 20.16 33.40
C VAL A 4 2.60 18.72 33.68
N SER A 5 1.39 18.49 34.19
CA SER A 5 0.94 17.14 34.57
C SER A 5 0.79 16.24 33.36
N ASP A 6 1.32 15.02 33.45
CA ASP A 6 1.11 13.89 32.55
C ASP A 6 -0.32 13.30 32.64
N ASP A 7 -1.33 14.10 33.03
CA ASP A 7 -2.74 13.67 33.20
C ASP A 7 -3.48 13.63 31.86
N ALA A 8 -2.96 12.88 30.90
CA ALA A 8 -3.60 12.72 29.61
C ALA A 8 -4.51 11.48 29.65
N SER A 9 -5.83 11.71 29.82
CA SER A 9 -6.81 10.62 29.93
C SER A 9 -7.15 9.98 28.59
N VAL A 10 -7.32 8.67 28.61
CA VAL A 10 -7.89 7.84 27.54
C VAL A 10 -9.37 7.63 27.86
N PHE A 11 -10.24 7.93 26.92
CA PHE A 11 -11.68 7.75 27.05
C PHE A 11 -12.12 6.47 26.33
N THR A 12 -12.86 5.62 27.04
CA THR A 12 -13.48 4.41 26.47
C THR A 12 -14.99 4.62 26.37
N PHE A 13 -15.53 4.54 25.16
CA PHE A 13 -16.96 4.64 24.91
C PHE A 13 -17.55 3.28 24.54
N ARG A 14 -18.67 2.96 25.18
CA ARG A 14 -19.51 1.81 24.82
C ARG A 14 -20.43 2.24 23.68
N MET A 15 -20.19 1.71 22.48
CA MET A 15 -20.81 2.17 21.24
C MET A 15 -22.07 1.37 20.87
N ARG A 16 -22.98 2.06 20.19
CA ARG A 16 -24.14 1.47 19.52
C ARG A 16 -24.29 2.09 18.13
N GLN A 17 -24.81 1.32 17.19
CA GLN A 17 -25.07 1.76 15.82
C GLN A 17 -26.46 1.41 15.33
N ARG A 18 -26.92 2.08 14.27
CA ARG A 18 -28.12 1.71 13.51
C ARG A 18 -28.03 2.19 12.07
N ALA A 19 -28.72 1.50 11.16
CA ALA A 19 -28.97 2.02 9.82
C ALA A 19 -29.97 3.19 9.91
N TRP A 20 -29.87 4.14 8.98
CA TRP A 20 -30.68 5.37 8.98
C TRP A 20 -32.20 5.11 8.90
N ASP A 21 -32.61 3.98 8.33
CA ASP A 21 -34.00 3.55 8.16
C ASP A 21 -34.49 2.64 9.30
N ARG A 22 -33.64 2.32 10.28
CA ARG A 22 -33.97 1.41 11.39
C ARG A 22 -34.09 2.17 12.70
N ALA A 23 -35.11 1.83 13.48
CA ALA A 23 -35.31 2.40 14.82
C ALA A 23 -34.40 1.76 15.88
N GLU A 24 -34.03 0.50 15.69
CA GLU A 24 -33.30 -0.30 16.67
C GLU A 24 -31.80 0.04 16.69
N TRP A 25 -31.24 0.15 17.90
CA TRP A 25 -29.82 0.36 18.12
C TRP A 25 -29.14 -0.97 18.48
N LEU A 26 -28.18 -1.38 17.66
CA LEU A 26 -27.38 -2.58 17.87
C LEU A 26 -26.07 -2.23 18.61
N PRO A 27 -25.58 -3.10 19.50
CA PRO A 27 -24.25 -2.96 20.08
C PRO A 27 -23.15 -2.90 19.00
N ARG A 28 -22.09 -2.14 19.27
CA ARG A 28 -20.87 -2.09 18.46
C ARG A 28 -19.65 -2.23 19.38
N SER A 29 -18.55 -2.67 18.80
CA SER A 29 -17.19 -2.51 19.32
C SER A 29 -16.98 -1.17 20.00
N ARG A 30 -16.19 -1.18 21.08
CA ARG A 30 -15.90 0.02 21.86
C ARG A 30 -15.13 1.03 21.01
N LEU A 31 -15.21 2.30 21.37
CA LEU A 31 -14.37 3.35 20.81
C LEU A 31 -13.41 3.83 21.90
N LEU A 32 -12.11 3.63 21.69
CA LEU A 32 -11.05 4.17 22.52
C LEU A 32 -10.52 5.44 21.89
N VAL A 33 -10.45 6.54 22.66
CA VAL A 33 -10.01 7.85 22.18
C VAL A 33 -8.99 8.46 23.12
N HIS A 34 -7.85 8.84 22.54
CA HIS A 34 -6.87 9.73 23.12
C HIS A 34 -6.27 10.63 22.05
N VAL A 35 -6.34 11.93 22.26
CA VAL A 35 -5.62 12.90 21.43
C VAL A 35 -4.97 13.87 22.40
N ALA A 36 -3.64 13.81 22.51
CA ALA A 36 -2.89 14.64 23.44
C ALA A 36 -1.66 15.25 22.78
N GLY A 37 -1.38 16.50 23.10
CA GLY A 37 -0.22 17.24 22.60
C GLY A 37 -0.17 18.64 23.20
N GLY A 38 0.97 19.32 23.04
CA GLY A 38 1.20 20.64 23.61
C GLY A 38 0.11 21.65 23.20
N GLY A 39 -0.81 21.95 24.13
CA GLY A 39 -1.88 22.92 23.93
C GLY A 39 -3.20 22.39 23.33
N ILE A 40 -3.40 21.07 23.24
CA ILE A 40 -4.69 20.48 22.87
C ILE A 40 -5.63 20.53 24.08
N ALA A 41 -6.81 21.12 23.91
CA ALA A 41 -7.85 21.13 24.94
C ALA A 41 -8.83 19.95 24.81
N VAL A 42 -9.91 19.95 25.60
CA VAL A 42 -10.94 18.89 25.57
C VAL A 42 -11.49 18.75 24.14
N LEU A 43 -11.53 17.51 23.64
CA LEU A 43 -12.07 17.18 22.32
C LEU A 43 -13.54 17.61 22.21
N GLU A 44 -13.88 18.18 21.06
CA GLU A 44 -15.25 18.53 20.70
C GLU A 44 -15.74 17.66 19.53
N GLN A 45 -14.88 17.46 18.53
CA GLN A 45 -15.16 16.64 17.35
C GLN A 45 -13.95 15.80 17.00
N LEU A 46 -14.22 14.60 16.50
CA LEU A 46 -13.22 13.67 15.99
C LEU A 46 -13.75 13.01 14.73
N SER A 47 -12.93 13.02 13.68
CA SER A 47 -13.18 12.30 12.44
C SER A 47 -11.93 11.50 12.07
N TRP A 48 -12.12 10.31 11.51
CA TRP A 48 -11.03 9.46 11.07
C TRP A 48 -11.44 8.63 9.87
N GLY A 49 -10.46 8.23 9.08
CA GLY A 49 -10.62 7.25 8.01
C GLY A 49 -9.60 6.13 8.13
N THR A 50 -9.96 4.97 7.64
CA THR A 50 -9.15 3.75 7.65
C THR A 50 -8.73 3.35 6.24
N GLU A 51 -7.72 2.49 6.10
CA GLU A 51 -7.19 2.06 4.79
C GLU A 51 -8.21 1.29 3.94
N ASP A 52 -9.17 0.61 4.56
CA ASP A 52 -10.30 -0.04 3.87
C ASP A 52 -11.30 0.96 3.25
N GLY A 53 -11.08 2.27 3.43
CA GLY A 53 -11.95 3.32 2.90
C GLY A 53 -13.10 3.70 3.84
N ALA A 54 -13.27 3.03 4.98
CA ALA A 54 -14.27 3.44 5.95
C ALA A 54 -13.93 4.81 6.57
N GLN A 55 -14.96 5.59 6.87
CA GLN A 55 -14.85 6.95 7.39
C GLN A 55 -15.83 7.14 8.53
N SER A 56 -15.38 7.73 9.63
CA SER A 56 -16.19 7.95 10.82
C SER A 56 -16.04 9.38 11.31
N ALA A 57 -17.10 9.93 11.91
CA ALA A 57 -17.08 11.22 12.57
C ALA A 57 -18.01 11.22 13.78
N VAL A 58 -17.54 11.74 14.92
CA VAL A 58 -18.30 11.88 16.16
C VAL A 58 -18.10 13.26 16.77
N GLY A 59 -19.17 13.80 17.37
CA GLY A 59 -19.11 14.92 18.29
C GLY A 59 -19.29 14.44 19.73
N PHE A 60 -18.57 15.05 20.66
CA PHE A 60 -18.64 14.73 22.09
C PHE A 60 -19.50 15.73 22.84
N SER A 61 -20.13 15.29 23.93
CA SER A 61 -20.74 16.18 24.91
C SER A 61 -19.68 17.03 25.64
N PRO A 62 -20.03 18.20 26.20
CA PRO A 62 -19.04 19.06 26.87
C PRO A 62 -18.27 18.40 28.02
N ASP A 63 -18.92 17.44 28.68
CA ASP A 63 -18.37 16.64 29.78
C ASP A 63 -17.78 15.29 29.33
N MET A 64 -17.69 15.04 28.01
CA MET A 64 -17.24 13.77 27.42
C MET A 64 -18.07 12.54 27.85
N ALA A 65 -19.25 12.72 28.46
CA ALA A 65 -20.09 11.63 28.94
C ALA A 65 -20.77 10.82 27.82
N TRP A 66 -20.96 11.43 26.64
CA TRP A 66 -21.51 10.73 25.47
C TRP A 66 -20.99 11.33 24.17
N CYS A 67 -21.13 10.56 23.09
CA CYS A 67 -20.82 11.00 21.74
C CYS A 67 -21.93 10.58 20.76
N TYR A 68 -22.02 11.31 19.65
CA TYR A 68 -22.96 11.02 18.57
C TYR A 68 -22.31 11.31 17.22
N GLY A 69 -22.60 10.49 16.21
CA GLY A 69 -21.93 10.60 14.93
C GLY A 69 -22.45 9.66 13.87
N HIS A 70 -21.62 9.44 12.86
CA HIS A 70 -21.92 8.56 11.74
C HIS A 70 -20.66 7.86 11.24
N ARG A 71 -20.84 6.73 10.57
CA ARG A 71 -19.79 6.02 9.84
C ARG A 71 -20.28 5.66 8.45
N ARG A 72 -19.44 5.88 7.45
CA ARG A 72 -19.52 5.25 6.14
C ARG A 72 -18.60 4.02 6.14
N THR A 73 -19.12 2.85 5.79
CA THR A 73 -18.33 1.61 5.67
C THR A 73 -17.50 1.62 4.38
N ALA A 74 -16.58 0.66 4.25
CA ALA A 74 -15.82 0.42 3.02
C ALA A 74 -16.74 0.22 1.80
N ASP A 75 -17.87 -0.48 2.01
CA ASP A 75 -18.87 -0.76 0.97
C ASP A 75 -19.79 0.44 0.64
N GLY A 76 -19.61 1.57 1.34
CA GLY A 76 -20.38 2.80 1.12
C GLY A 76 -21.64 2.96 1.98
N ASP A 77 -22.02 1.96 2.77
CA ASP A 77 -23.18 2.04 3.67
C ASP A 77 -22.97 3.08 4.77
N VAL A 78 -24.03 3.80 5.14
CA VAL A 78 -23.99 4.81 6.20
C VAL A 78 -24.79 4.36 7.41
N VAL A 79 -24.12 4.35 8.57
CA VAL A 79 -24.72 4.05 9.87
C VAL A 79 -24.59 5.22 10.83
N GLU A 80 -25.63 5.42 11.64
CA GLU A 80 -25.58 6.33 12.79
C GLU A 80 -24.84 5.65 13.95
N MET A 81 -24.12 6.44 14.73
CA MET A 81 -23.38 5.97 15.90
C MET A 81 -23.69 6.83 17.12
N ARG A 82 -23.76 6.18 18.28
CA ARG A 82 -23.75 6.86 19.59
C ARG A 82 -22.92 6.09 20.59
N GLY A 83 -22.30 6.79 21.52
CA GLY A 83 -21.51 6.20 22.59
C GLY A 83 -21.85 6.81 23.94
N GLU A 84 -21.78 5.99 24.98
CA GLU A 84 -21.79 6.41 26.38
C GLU A 84 -20.41 6.15 26.97
N LEU A 85 -19.89 7.08 27.78
CA LEU A 85 -18.60 6.87 28.45
C LEU A 85 -18.70 5.65 29.38
N ASP A 86 -17.77 4.73 29.21
CA ASP A 86 -17.69 3.45 29.93
C ASP A 86 -16.48 3.40 30.87
N GLY A 87 -15.42 4.14 30.54
CA GLY A 87 -14.23 4.26 31.39
C GLY A 87 -13.32 5.40 30.99
N GLN A 88 -12.56 5.89 31.97
CA GLN A 88 -11.49 6.88 31.80
C GLN A 88 -10.26 6.37 32.57
N ARG A 89 -9.11 6.33 31.90
CA ARG A 89 -7.84 5.87 32.48
C ARG A 89 -6.69 6.73 32.02
N ASP A 90 -5.55 6.62 32.69
CA ASP A 90 -4.32 7.26 32.22
C ASP A 90 -3.78 6.54 30.98
N TYR A 91 -3.08 7.28 30.11
CA TYR A 91 -2.54 6.75 28.86
C TYR A 91 -1.71 5.48 29.04
N SER A 92 -0.87 5.41 30.08
CA SER A 92 -0.04 4.23 30.37
C SER A 92 -0.83 2.97 30.71
N GLU A 93 -2.05 3.11 31.26
CA GLU A 93 -2.91 1.99 31.64
C GLU A 93 -3.96 1.64 30.58
N GLY A 94 -4.22 2.57 29.64
CA GLY A 94 -5.22 2.43 28.57
C GLY A 94 -4.66 2.01 27.22
N ALA A 95 -3.33 2.09 27.02
CA ALA A 95 -2.67 1.76 25.75
C ALA A 95 -2.40 0.26 25.53
N ASP A 96 -2.67 -0.60 26.52
CA ASP A 96 -2.35 -2.02 26.46
C ASP A 96 -3.17 -2.73 25.36
N GLY A 97 -2.50 -3.09 24.26
CA GLY A 97 -3.12 -3.70 23.07
C GLY A 97 -3.76 -2.75 22.05
N ALA A 98 -3.82 -1.43 22.31
CA ALA A 98 -4.55 -0.47 21.47
C ALA A 98 -3.65 0.30 20.47
N ARG A 99 -4.23 0.74 19.35
CA ARG A 99 -3.51 1.33 18.18
C ARG A 99 -3.02 2.76 18.41
N GLY A 100 -2.00 2.93 19.27
CA GLY A 100 -1.43 4.23 19.62
C GLY A 100 -0.28 4.68 18.71
N TYR A 101 -0.29 5.94 18.30
CA TYR A 101 0.80 6.62 17.60
C TYR A 101 1.37 7.73 18.47
N GLU A 102 2.70 7.84 18.54
CA GLU A 102 3.41 8.96 19.16
C GLU A 102 4.31 9.61 18.09
N PHE A 103 4.27 10.94 17.97
CA PHE A 103 5.03 11.70 16.99
C PHE A 103 5.77 12.85 17.65
N ASP A 104 7.01 13.10 17.21
CA ASP A 104 7.64 14.41 17.35
C ASP A 104 7.14 15.28 16.21
N THR A 105 6.68 16.50 16.52
CA THR A 105 5.96 17.32 15.55
C THR A 105 6.62 18.66 15.29
N GLU A 106 6.40 19.18 14.10
CA GLU A 106 6.88 20.47 13.63
C GLU A 106 5.75 21.23 12.92
N VAL A 107 5.77 22.55 13.05
CA VAL A 107 4.90 23.46 12.31
C VAL A 107 5.73 24.36 11.42
N GLU A 108 5.18 24.72 10.27
CA GLU A 108 5.81 25.68 9.36
C GLU A 108 4.88 26.87 9.16
N ASP A 109 5.38 28.05 9.53
CA ASP A 109 4.71 29.34 9.31
C ASP A 109 5.59 30.28 8.47
N ALA A 110 5.18 31.55 8.35
CA ALA A 110 5.93 32.55 7.58
C ALA A 110 7.37 32.78 8.08
N GLY A 111 7.69 32.37 9.32
CA GLY A 111 9.02 32.42 9.92
C GLY A 111 9.84 31.15 9.74
N GLY A 112 9.29 30.11 9.11
CA GLY A 112 9.95 28.82 8.87
C GLY A 112 9.47 27.70 9.80
N GLY A 113 10.15 26.55 9.72
CA GLY A 113 9.84 25.36 10.50
C GLY A 113 10.29 25.47 11.96
N HIS A 114 9.38 25.15 12.89
CA HIS A 114 9.64 25.15 14.33
C HIS A 114 9.05 23.90 15.00
N PRO A 115 9.74 23.31 16.00
CA PRO A 115 9.19 22.19 16.77
C PRO A 115 7.87 22.56 17.47
N ALA A 116 6.90 21.65 17.42
CA ALA A 116 5.55 21.83 17.97
C ALA A 116 5.22 20.84 19.12
N GLY A 117 6.24 20.17 19.66
CA GLY A 117 6.11 19.22 20.76
C GLY A 117 5.67 17.83 20.29
N ARG A 118 5.19 17.01 21.23
CA ARG A 118 4.72 15.66 20.94
C ARG A 118 3.22 15.61 20.66
N LEU A 119 2.83 14.73 19.75
CA LEU A 119 1.45 14.32 19.51
C LEU A 119 1.28 12.85 19.83
N ARG A 120 0.26 12.51 20.62
CA ARG A 120 -0.18 11.15 20.91
C ARG A 120 -1.59 10.97 20.38
N LEU A 121 -1.79 9.96 19.54
CA LEU A 121 -3.08 9.59 18.97
C LEU A 121 -3.38 8.14 19.33
N LEU A 122 -4.51 7.90 19.97
CA LEU A 122 -5.09 6.56 20.17
C LEU A 122 -6.52 6.62 19.68
N ILE A 123 -6.81 5.98 18.57
CA ILE A 123 -8.17 5.85 18.05
C ILE A 123 -8.33 4.39 17.67
N ASP A 124 -9.14 3.70 18.45
CA ASP A 124 -9.40 2.27 18.25
C ASP A 124 -10.91 2.05 18.24
N ASP A 125 -11.43 1.62 17.10
CA ASP A 125 -12.84 1.28 16.90
C ASP A 125 -13.06 -0.25 16.78
N ASP A 126 -12.07 -1.04 17.22
CA ASP A 126 -11.85 -2.48 17.01
C ASP A 126 -11.92 -2.91 15.52
N GLY A 127 -11.74 -1.98 14.57
CA GLY A 127 -11.61 -2.30 13.16
C GLY A 127 -10.25 -2.94 12.84
N GLU A 128 -10.22 -3.89 11.89
CA GLU A 128 -8.98 -4.52 11.42
C GLU A 128 -8.12 -3.53 10.61
N ALA A 129 -8.75 -2.64 9.83
CA ALA A 129 -8.04 -1.70 8.96
C ALA A 129 -7.35 -0.56 9.75
N PRO A 130 -6.08 -0.23 9.45
CA PRO A 130 -5.33 0.83 10.15
C PRO A 130 -5.85 2.22 9.81
N LEU A 131 -5.52 3.20 10.67
CA LEU A 131 -5.86 4.60 10.43
C LEU A 131 -5.08 5.15 9.23
N ARG A 132 -5.77 5.90 8.39
CA ARG A 132 -5.19 6.62 7.25
C ARG A 132 -5.09 8.12 7.52
N TRP A 133 -6.11 8.69 8.15
CA TRP A 133 -6.13 10.09 8.52
C TRP A 133 -7.00 10.31 9.74
N VAL A 134 -6.70 11.39 10.46
CA VAL A 134 -7.43 11.82 11.65
C VAL A 134 -7.58 13.33 11.60
N ALA A 135 -8.77 13.84 11.87
CA ALA A 135 -9.04 15.25 12.07
C ALA A 135 -9.81 15.47 13.36
N TRP A 136 -9.49 16.52 14.10
CA TRP A 136 -10.18 16.83 15.35
C TRP A 136 -10.30 18.33 15.57
N ARG A 137 -11.27 18.69 16.40
CA ARG A 137 -11.41 20.02 16.98
C ARG A 137 -11.46 19.92 18.49
N ASP A 138 -10.88 20.90 19.15
CA ASP A 138 -11.02 21.08 20.59
C ASP A 138 -12.01 22.20 20.92
N ARG A 139 -12.43 22.25 22.19
CA ARG A 139 -13.38 23.25 22.71
C ARG A 139 -12.85 24.68 22.73
N LEU A 140 -11.55 24.89 22.49
CA LEU A 140 -10.98 26.22 22.33
C LEU A 140 -11.10 26.72 20.88
N GLY A 141 -11.62 25.89 19.97
CA GLY A 141 -11.80 26.22 18.55
C GLY A 141 -10.58 25.91 17.70
N ASN A 142 -9.57 25.22 18.24
CA ASN A 142 -8.44 24.75 17.46
C ASN A 142 -8.87 23.57 16.57
N ALA A 143 -8.33 23.51 15.36
CA ALA A 143 -8.59 22.44 14.41
C ALA A 143 -7.29 21.82 13.92
N TYR A 144 -7.32 20.52 13.72
CA TYR A 144 -6.18 19.73 13.28
C TYR A 144 -6.66 18.71 12.26
N SER A 145 -5.82 18.43 11.27
CA SER A 145 -6.01 17.32 10.33
C SER A 145 -4.64 16.74 10.02
N VAL A 146 -4.49 15.43 10.17
CA VAL A 146 -3.25 14.71 9.89
C VAL A 146 -3.55 13.51 9.00
N ALA A 147 -2.77 13.34 7.93
CA ALA A 147 -2.76 12.18 7.07
C ALA A 147 -1.51 11.36 7.41
N LEU A 148 -1.72 10.13 7.89
CA LEU A 148 -0.63 9.23 8.24
C LEU A 148 0.07 8.77 6.96
N ARG A 149 1.40 8.72 6.99
CA ARG A 149 2.25 8.32 5.85
C ARG A 149 3.08 7.11 6.21
N SER A 150 3.12 6.10 5.34
CA SER A 150 4.12 5.02 5.41
C SER A 150 5.49 5.51 4.89
N GLU A 151 6.57 5.29 5.64
CA GLU A 151 7.97 5.34 5.14
C GLU A 151 8.47 3.93 4.84
N SER A 152 7.61 2.97 4.53
CA SER A 152 8.13 1.83 3.80
C SER A 152 8.80 2.35 2.52
N PRO A 153 9.94 1.78 2.10
CA PRO A 153 10.55 2.16 0.82
C PRO A 153 9.58 1.95 -0.37
N SER A 154 8.52 1.15 -0.20
CA SER A 154 7.43 0.98 -1.17
C SER A 154 6.29 2.01 -1.05
N GLY A 155 6.26 2.85 -0.01
CA GLY A 155 5.18 3.80 0.29
C GLY A 155 3.84 3.17 0.71
N LYS A 156 3.76 1.84 0.80
CA LYS A 156 2.57 1.06 1.21
C LYS A 156 2.67 0.63 2.68
N ALA A 157 1.54 0.40 3.36
CA ALA A 157 1.58 -0.18 4.70
C ALA A 157 1.95 -1.68 4.66
N ASP A 158 1.52 -2.40 3.62
CA ASP A 158 2.02 -3.74 3.32
C ASP A 158 3.47 -3.65 2.80
N VAL A 159 4.39 -4.23 3.56
CA VAL A 159 5.81 -4.26 3.26
C VAL A 159 6.29 -5.64 2.82
N THR A 160 5.37 -6.57 2.57
CA THR A 160 5.68 -7.93 2.13
C THR A 160 6.40 -7.93 0.78
N ASP A 161 6.03 -7.00 -0.12
CA ASP A 161 6.70 -6.78 -1.41
C ASP A 161 8.22 -6.47 -1.27
N LEU A 162 8.69 -6.10 -0.06
CA LEU A 162 10.10 -5.85 0.22
C LEU A 162 10.88 -7.11 0.60
N VAL A 163 10.22 -8.24 0.86
CA VAL A 163 10.93 -9.47 1.21
C VAL A 163 11.75 -9.90 -0.01
N ALA A 164 13.08 -9.91 0.13
CA ALA A 164 13.99 -10.30 -0.94
C ALA A 164 14.29 -11.81 -0.93
N VAL A 165 14.33 -12.40 0.28
CA VAL A 165 14.70 -13.80 0.46
C VAL A 165 13.78 -14.47 1.48
N VAL A 166 13.33 -15.68 1.15
CA VAL A 166 12.57 -16.54 2.07
C VAL A 166 13.33 -17.86 2.27
N TRP A 167 13.52 -18.23 3.53
CA TRP A 167 13.99 -19.57 3.91
C TRP A 167 12.88 -20.30 4.62
N THR A 168 12.78 -21.59 4.35
CA THR A 168 11.97 -22.50 5.18
C THR A 168 12.81 -23.70 5.58
N SER A 169 12.49 -24.31 6.72
CA SER A 169 13.14 -25.55 7.16
C SER A 169 12.70 -26.79 6.39
N ALA A 170 11.65 -26.68 5.57
CA ALA A 170 11.15 -27.73 4.69
C ALA A 170 10.20 -27.11 3.65
N GLU A 171 10.08 -27.76 2.49
CA GLU A 171 9.13 -27.40 1.42
C GLU A 171 8.77 -28.66 0.61
N HIS A 172 7.76 -28.57 -0.26
CA HIS A 172 7.39 -29.64 -1.18
C HIS A 172 7.46 -29.20 -2.66
N PRO A 173 8.68 -29.18 -3.25
CA PRO A 173 8.91 -28.58 -4.56
C PRO A 173 8.24 -29.35 -5.71
N ASP A 174 8.09 -30.68 -5.57
CA ASP A 174 7.44 -31.51 -6.59
C ASP A 174 5.96 -31.14 -6.82
N ALA A 175 5.31 -30.53 -5.82
CA ALA A 175 3.95 -30.03 -5.90
C ALA A 175 3.87 -28.50 -6.11
N GLY A 176 5.02 -27.82 -6.23
CA GLY A 176 5.07 -26.35 -6.29
C GLY A 176 4.74 -25.67 -4.96
N GLU A 177 4.72 -26.40 -3.83
CA GLU A 177 4.37 -25.89 -2.51
C GLU A 177 5.63 -25.43 -1.75
N VAL A 178 6.20 -24.34 -2.24
CA VAL A 178 7.56 -23.87 -1.92
C VAL A 178 7.58 -22.65 -1.01
N ALA A 179 8.74 -22.33 -0.46
CA ALA A 179 8.94 -21.18 0.43
C ALA A 179 8.41 -19.85 -0.14
N ALA A 180 8.59 -19.65 -1.45
CA ALA A 180 8.27 -18.39 -2.12
C ALA A 180 6.77 -18.03 -2.06
N ASN A 181 5.90 -19.05 -2.09
CA ASN A 181 4.45 -18.87 -2.03
C ASN A 181 4.00 -18.06 -0.79
N LEU A 182 4.76 -18.14 0.31
CA LEU A 182 4.47 -17.40 1.55
C LEU A 182 4.48 -15.88 1.38
N ALA A 183 5.23 -15.32 0.42
CA ALA A 183 5.42 -13.88 0.25
C ALA A 183 4.89 -13.31 -1.08
N GLU A 184 4.59 -14.15 -2.08
CA GLU A 184 4.22 -13.72 -3.44
C GLU A 184 2.76 -13.25 -3.60
N GLY A 185 1.94 -13.33 -2.55
CA GLY A 185 0.56 -12.83 -2.57
C GLY A 185 -0.39 -13.57 -3.52
N SER A 186 -0.05 -14.78 -3.95
CA SER A 186 -0.91 -15.68 -4.72
C SER A 186 -1.79 -16.55 -3.79
N THR A 187 -2.70 -17.35 -4.37
CA THR A 187 -3.46 -18.37 -3.64
C THR A 187 -2.69 -19.70 -3.51
N SER A 188 -1.43 -19.75 -3.93
CA SER A 188 -0.57 -20.93 -3.80
C SER A 188 -0.11 -21.06 -2.35
N LYS A 189 0.07 -22.30 -1.87
CA LYS A 189 0.48 -22.56 -0.48
C LYS A 189 1.91 -23.05 -0.36
N TRP A 190 2.51 -22.84 0.79
CA TRP A 190 3.68 -23.57 1.24
C TRP A 190 3.26 -24.80 2.06
N PHE A 191 4.01 -25.89 1.94
CA PHE A 191 3.79 -27.12 2.68
C PHE A 191 5.10 -27.66 3.26
N ALA A 192 5.02 -28.20 4.47
CA ALA A 192 6.10 -28.96 5.08
C ALA A 192 5.61 -30.32 5.59
N PRO A 193 6.36 -31.42 5.33
CA PRO A 193 6.07 -32.75 5.86
C PRO A 193 6.50 -32.90 7.33
N ASN A 194 6.30 -31.84 8.13
CA ASN A 194 6.59 -31.79 9.56
C ASN A 194 5.56 -30.88 10.24
N ASN A 195 5.23 -31.16 11.50
CA ASN A 195 4.30 -30.35 12.28
C ASN A 195 4.96 -29.11 12.95
N ARG A 196 6.25 -28.88 12.67
CA ARG A 196 7.05 -27.75 13.14
C ARG A 196 7.94 -27.27 12.00
N ALA A 197 8.11 -25.97 11.88
CA ALA A 197 8.96 -25.38 10.86
C ALA A 197 9.44 -23.98 11.24
N SER A 198 10.59 -23.58 10.71
CA SER A 198 11.06 -22.20 10.79
C SER A 198 10.98 -21.56 9.41
N LEU A 199 10.39 -20.37 9.33
CA LEU A 199 10.29 -19.54 8.15
C LEU A 199 11.10 -18.26 8.42
N GLU A 200 12.10 -17.94 7.61
CA GLU A 200 12.90 -16.70 7.73
C GLU A 200 12.67 -15.82 6.50
N PHE A 201 12.53 -14.51 6.72
CA PHE A 201 12.28 -13.50 5.71
C PHE A 201 13.35 -12.42 5.84
N GLN A 202 14.06 -12.12 4.75
CA GLN A 202 15.02 -11.01 4.71
C GLN A 202 14.50 -9.88 3.84
N LEU A 203 14.53 -8.67 4.38
CA LEU A 203 14.27 -7.42 3.67
C LEU A 203 15.61 -6.77 3.27
N PRO A 204 15.66 -5.94 2.22
CA PRO A 204 16.89 -5.27 1.77
C PRO A 204 17.36 -4.18 2.73
N GLN A 205 16.49 -3.72 3.61
CA GLN A 205 16.79 -2.73 4.64
C GLN A 205 15.93 -2.96 5.89
N PRO A 206 16.35 -2.48 7.06
CA PRO A 206 15.56 -2.58 8.28
C PRO A 206 14.21 -1.86 8.16
N VAL A 207 13.13 -2.55 8.51
CA VAL A 207 11.76 -1.99 8.55
C VAL A 207 11.18 -2.24 9.93
N ALA A 208 10.42 -1.29 10.48
CA ALA A 208 9.70 -1.46 11.74
C ALA A 208 8.33 -2.11 11.52
N VAL A 209 8.29 -3.41 11.26
CA VAL A 209 7.04 -4.17 11.15
C VAL A 209 6.30 -4.12 12.48
N ASP A 210 5.03 -3.71 12.46
CA ASP A 210 4.17 -3.63 13.66
C ASP A 210 3.03 -4.64 13.69
N ARG A 211 2.76 -5.31 12.57
CA ARG A 211 1.84 -6.45 12.51
C ARG A 211 2.25 -7.39 11.40
N TYR A 212 1.79 -8.62 11.55
CA TYR A 212 1.88 -9.65 10.52
C TYR A 212 0.53 -10.32 10.34
N VAL A 213 0.27 -10.83 9.15
CA VAL A 213 -0.94 -11.58 8.81
C VAL A 213 -0.52 -12.97 8.38
N LEU A 214 -1.19 -13.98 8.92
CA LEU A 214 -1.07 -15.37 8.46
C LEU A 214 -2.38 -15.76 7.76
N THR A 215 -2.29 -16.39 6.59
CA THR A 215 -3.45 -16.86 5.83
C THR A 215 -3.46 -18.39 5.79
N SER A 216 -4.56 -19.03 6.22
CA SER A 216 -4.74 -20.48 6.10
C SER A 216 -4.79 -20.91 4.64
N ALA A 217 -4.27 -22.09 4.31
CA ALA A 217 -4.28 -22.63 2.94
C ALA A 217 -5.68 -23.11 2.48
N ASP A 218 -5.74 -24.08 1.54
CA ASP A 218 -6.94 -24.45 0.79
C ASP A 218 -7.60 -25.79 1.22
N ASP A 219 -6.84 -26.83 1.60
CA ASP A 219 -7.36 -28.19 1.82
C ASP A 219 -7.52 -28.71 3.29
N ALA A 220 -6.54 -28.57 4.20
CA ALA A 220 -6.51 -29.32 5.47
C ALA A 220 -6.33 -28.46 6.75
N PRO A 221 -7.39 -28.19 7.55
CA PRO A 221 -7.30 -27.28 8.71
C PRO A 221 -6.44 -27.81 9.87
N ASP A 222 -6.24 -29.12 9.97
CA ASP A 222 -5.39 -29.76 10.98
C ASP A 222 -3.88 -29.51 10.74
N ARG A 223 -3.51 -29.08 9.52
CA ARG A 223 -2.15 -28.68 9.12
C ARG A 223 -1.83 -27.20 9.37
N ASP A 224 -2.83 -26.38 9.69
CA ASP A 224 -2.62 -24.94 9.88
C ASP A 224 -1.86 -24.68 11.20
N PRO A 225 -1.00 -23.63 11.27
CA PRO A 225 -0.25 -23.32 12.48
C PRO A 225 -1.16 -23.02 13.68
N ALA A 226 -0.85 -23.61 14.83
CA ALA A 226 -1.60 -23.41 16.08
C ALA A 226 -0.76 -22.70 17.16
N ALA A 227 0.57 -22.78 17.05
CA ALA A 227 1.50 -22.08 17.95
C ALA A 227 2.80 -21.69 17.23
N TRP A 228 3.32 -20.49 17.53
CA TRP A 228 4.56 -19.98 16.96
C TRP A 228 5.16 -18.84 17.79
N THR A 229 6.43 -18.55 17.50
CA THR A 229 7.13 -17.37 17.99
C THR A 229 7.67 -16.57 16.81
N LEU A 230 7.40 -15.27 16.76
CA LEU A 230 7.98 -14.35 15.79
C LEU A 230 9.22 -13.69 16.39
N PHE A 231 10.30 -13.62 15.61
CA PHE A 231 11.55 -12.98 15.98
C PHE A 231 11.97 -11.91 14.97
N GLY A 232 12.76 -10.94 15.43
CA GLY A 232 13.43 -9.93 14.61
C GLY A 232 14.94 -9.91 14.87
N SER A 233 15.72 -9.62 13.83
CA SER A 233 17.18 -9.50 13.88
C SER A 233 17.68 -8.45 12.89
N THR A 234 18.81 -7.83 13.22
CA THR A 234 19.54 -6.88 12.34
C THR A 234 20.78 -7.49 11.70
N ASP A 235 21.08 -8.76 12.00
CA ASP A 235 22.31 -9.43 11.55
C ASP A 235 22.11 -10.92 11.18
N GLY A 236 20.89 -11.43 11.34
CA GLY A 236 20.51 -12.83 11.12
C GLY A 236 21.07 -13.82 12.14
N ASN A 237 21.83 -13.37 13.14
CA ASN A 237 22.54 -14.23 14.10
C ASN A 237 21.97 -14.09 15.51
N LEU A 238 21.75 -12.86 15.96
CA LEU A 238 21.16 -12.55 17.25
C LEU A 238 19.71 -12.13 17.02
N TRP A 239 18.80 -12.75 17.78
CA TRP A 239 17.37 -12.59 17.56
C TRP A 239 16.68 -12.09 18.83
N ARG A 240 15.69 -11.22 18.65
CA ARG A 240 14.77 -10.76 19.69
C ARG A 240 13.40 -11.37 19.45
N THR A 241 12.76 -11.89 20.49
CA THR A 241 11.35 -12.30 20.42
C THR A 241 10.47 -11.06 20.28
N LEU A 242 9.63 -11.03 19.23
CA LEU A 242 8.68 -9.96 18.95
C LEU A 242 7.26 -10.33 19.34
N ASP A 243 6.87 -11.59 19.15
CA ASP A 243 5.53 -12.09 19.47
C ASP A 243 5.56 -13.59 19.78
N THR A 244 4.61 -14.09 20.57
CA THR A 244 4.43 -15.52 20.87
C THR A 244 2.95 -15.84 20.95
N ARG A 245 2.51 -16.80 20.14
CA ARG A 245 1.10 -17.20 20.02
C ARG A 245 0.95 -18.69 20.26
N THR A 246 -0.12 -19.08 20.93
CA THR A 246 -0.52 -20.48 21.14
C THR A 246 -2.04 -20.60 21.03
N GLY A 247 -2.54 -21.82 20.75
CA GLY A 247 -3.97 -22.10 20.67
C GLY A 247 -4.71 -21.34 19.57
N GLN A 248 -4.00 -20.96 18.50
CA GLN A 248 -4.60 -20.30 17.36
C GLN A 248 -5.30 -21.31 16.44
N SER A 249 -6.33 -20.86 15.73
CA SER A 249 -7.08 -21.68 14.77
C SER A 249 -7.65 -20.81 13.67
N PHE A 250 -7.92 -21.40 12.51
CA PHE A 250 -8.54 -20.75 11.37
C PHE A 250 -9.90 -21.44 11.16
N ALA A 251 -10.99 -20.67 11.23
CA ALA A 251 -12.35 -21.18 11.11
C ALA A 251 -12.72 -21.55 9.67
N ASP A 252 -12.12 -20.84 8.71
CA ASP A 252 -12.35 -20.98 7.28
C ASP A 252 -11.01 -21.17 6.54
N ARG A 253 -11.08 -21.56 5.26
CA ARG A 253 -9.91 -21.64 4.37
C ARG A 253 -9.66 -20.31 3.68
N HIS A 254 -8.42 -20.07 3.28
CA HIS A 254 -7.96 -18.75 2.81
C HIS A 254 -8.25 -17.63 3.84
N GLN A 255 -8.35 -17.99 5.12
CA GLN A 255 -8.68 -17.05 6.17
C GLN A 255 -7.41 -16.35 6.64
N SER A 256 -7.35 -15.04 6.43
CA SER A 256 -6.33 -14.18 7.01
C SER A 256 -6.64 -13.88 8.48
N ARG A 257 -5.62 -13.99 9.34
CA ARG A 257 -5.65 -13.52 10.72
C ARG A 257 -4.50 -12.56 10.98
N THR A 258 -4.82 -11.40 11.52
CA THR A 258 -3.86 -10.34 11.86
C THR A 258 -3.34 -10.51 13.27
N TYR A 259 -2.04 -10.30 13.45
CA TYR A 259 -1.35 -10.34 14.74
C TYR A 259 -0.48 -9.10 14.90
N ARG A 260 -0.73 -8.33 15.96
CA ARG A 260 0.03 -7.13 16.31
C ARG A 260 1.29 -7.49 17.11
N ILE A 261 2.39 -6.83 16.79
CA ILE A 261 3.65 -6.89 17.55
C ILE A 261 3.56 -5.84 18.66
N PRO A 262 3.62 -6.23 19.95
CA PRO A 262 3.47 -5.30 21.07
C PRO A 262 4.55 -4.22 21.13
N GLU A 263 5.79 -4.60 20.81
CA GLU A 263 6.94 -3.69 20.81
C GLU A 263 7.72 -3.81 19.48
N PRO A 264 7.23 -3.15 18.42
CA PRO A 264 7.90 -3.15 17.11
C PRO A 264 9.32 -2.61 17.21
N GLY A 265 10.24 -3.21 16.46
CA GLY A 265 11.59 -2.73 16.25
C GLY A 265 11.94 -2.80 14.76
N SER A 266 12.95 -2.03 14.35
CA SER A 266 13.40 -2.03 12.96
C SER A 266 14.37 -3.19 12.72
N TYR A 267 13.97 -4.13 11.86
CA TYR A 267 14.72 -5.35 11.56
C TYR A 267 14.73 -5.60 10.05
N ASP A 268 15.83 -6.13 9.53
CA ASP A 268 15.94 -6.62 8.14
C ASP A 268 15.81 -8.15 8.06
N HIS A 269 15.80 -8.84 9.20
CA HIS A 269 15.52 -10.26 9.30
C HIS A 269 14.33 -10.53 10.23
N TYR A 270 13.32 -11.23 9.71
CA TYR A 270 12.18 -11.74 10.48
C TYR A 270 12.16 -13.27 10.44
N ARG A 271 11.83 -13.92 11.57
CA ARG A 271 11.69 -15.37 11.64
C ARG A 271 10.42 -15.77 12.33
N LEU A 272 9.59 -16.56 11.67
CA LEU A 272 8.43 -17.23 12.24
C LEU A 272 8.81 -18.68 12.57
N ASP A 273 8.88 -19.01 13.85
CA ASP A 273 9.15 -20.38 14.31
C ASP A 273 7.84 -21.04 14.72
N ILE A 274 7.28 -21.89 13.86
CA ILE A 274 6.05 -22.63 14.09
C ILE A 274 6.38 -23.83 15.00
N THR A 275 5.81 -23.79 16.19
CA THR A 275 6.05 -24.75 17.26
C THR A 275 4.90 -25.73 17.47
N ASP A 276 3.75 -25.53 16.86
CA ASP A 276 2.68 -26.55 16.85
C ASP A 276 1.65 -26.27 15.76
N ASN A 277 0.87 -27.29 15.42
CA ASN A 277 -0.29 -27.22 14.53
C ASN A 277 -1.51 -27.86 15.20
N ASN A 278 -2.59 -28.04 14.44
CA ASN A 278 -3.85 -28.59 14.94
C ASN A 278 -3.88 -30.14 14.96
N GLY A 279 -2.72 -30.80 15.10
CA GLY A 279 -2.60 -32.24 15.36
C GLY A 279 -2.18 -33.10 14.16
N SER A 280 -1.96 -32.50 12.99
CA SER A 280 -1.42 -33.20 11.81
C SER A 280 0.09 -33.46 11.93
N PRO A 281 0.65 -34.51 11.30
CA PRO A 281 2.10 -34.63 11.12
C PRO A 281 2.71 -33.59 10.17
N ASP A 282 1.87 -32.87 9.41
CA ASP A 282 2.28 -31.94 8.35
C ASP A 282 1.87 -30.48 8.67
N LEU A 283 2.56 -29.52 8.06
CA LEU A 283 2.24 -28.09 8.11
C LEU A 283 1.90 -27.55 6.73
N GLN A 284 1.06 -26.53 6.71
CA GLN A 284 0.85 -25.70 5.52
C GLN A 284 0.57 -24.26 5.92
N LEU A 285 0.81 -23.34 4.99
CA LEU A 285 0.41 -21.95 5.14
C LEU A 285 0.33 -21.31 3.76
N GLU A 286 -0.67 -20.48 3.51
CA GLU A 286 -0.77 -19.76 2.24
C GLU A 286 0.21 -18.59 2.21
N ALA A 287 0.07 -17.67 3.17
CA ALA A 287 0.81 -16.42 3.16
C ALA A 287 1.25 -15.98 4.56
N VAL A 288 2.39 -15.29 4.59
CA VAL A 288 2.86 -14.44 5.67
C VAL A 288 3.03 -13.04 5.11
N ARG A 289 2.23 -12.09 5.58
CA ARG A 289 2.36 -10.69 5.20
C ARG A 289 2.86 -9.84 6.36
N PHE A 290 3.75 -8.91 6.07
CA PHE A 290 4.27 -7.95 7.03
C PHE A 290 3.73 -6.56 6.72
N PHE A 291 3.35 -5.83 7.77
CA PHE A 291 2.93 -4.45 7.63
C PHE A 291 3.68 -3.55 8.61
N ALA A 292 4.00 -2.36 8.12
CA ALA A 292 4.53 -1.26 8.92
C ALA A 292 3.56 -0.08 8.80
N ASP A 293 3.00 0.37 9.92
CA ASP A 293 2.20 1.60 9.93
C ASP A 293 3.09 2.82 9.71
N GLY A 294 2.40 3.91 9.38
CA GLY A 294 2.98 5.19 9.06
C GLY A 294 4.13 5.63 9.96
N SER A 295 5.22 6.05 9.34
CA SER A 295 6.42 6.61 9.94
C SER A 295 6.29 8.07 10.35
N GLY A 296 5.16 8.69 10.01
CA GLY A 296 4.93 10.09 10.21
C GLY A 296 3.58 10.52 9.68
N PHE A 297 3.34 11.83 9.66
CA PHE A 297 2.16 12.41 9.05
C PHE A 297 2.47 13.75 8.41
N VAL A 298 1.60 14.15 7.48
CA VAL A 298 1.49 15.53 6.99
C VAL A 298 0.08 16.03 7.19
N GLY A 299 -0.09 17.33 7.37
CA GLY A 299 -1.39 17.88 7.71
C GLY A 299 -1.35 19.37 7.98
N TYR A 300 -2.37 19.84 8.70
CA TYR A 300 -2.43 21.21 9.17
C TYR A 300 -2.85 21.29 10.63
N ARG A 301 -2.41 22.38 11.26
CA ARG A 301 -2.94 22.87 12.52
C ARG A 301 -3.50 24.26 12.31
N GLN A 302 -4.62 24.56 12.92
CA GLN A 302 -5.27 25.86 12.87
C GLN A 302 -5.65 26.28 14.28
N GLY A 303 -5.05 27.36 14.77
CA GLY A 303 -5.51 28.02 16.01
C GLY A 303 -6.86 28.70 15.78
N ALA A 304 -7.69 28.81 16.81
CA ALA A 304 -8.98 29.48 16.71
C ALA A 304 -8.84 30.91 16.16
N GLY A 305 -9.48 31.19 15.01
CA GLY A 305 -9.42 32.50 14.35
C GLY A 305 -8.12 32.78 13.57
N HIS A 306 -7.20 31.81 13.47
CA HIS A 306 -5.97 31.92 12.70
C HIS A 306 -6.04 31.14 11.37
N THR A 307 -5.13 31.42 10.44
CA THR A 307 -4.97 30.62 9.22
C THR A 307 -4.37 29.26 9.54
N PRO A 308 -4.69 28.20 8.77
CA PRO A 308 -4.02 26.92 8.91
C PRO A 308 -2.53 27.07 8.58
N ILE A 309 -1.69 26.38 9.36
CA ILE A 309 -0.24 26.25 9.13
C ILE A 309 0.09 24.79 8.90
N ALA A 310 1.16 24.52 8.15
CA ALA A 310 1.57 23.14 7.89
C ALA A 310 1.95 22.48 9.21
N TYR A 311 1.55 21.22 9.35
CA TYR A 311 1.82 20.42 10.53
C TYR A 311 2.33 19.05 10.10
N ARG A 312 3.53 18.70 10.53
CA ARG A 312 4.18 17.44 10.19
C ARG A 312 4.57 16.74 11.48
N GLY A 313 4.65 15.42 11.41
CA GLY A 313 5.18 14.64 12.51
C GLY A 313 5.97 13.46 12.02
N THR A 314 7.06 13.18 12.71
CA THR A 314 7.84 11.97 12.56
C THR A 314 7.50 11.05 13.72
N ARG A 315 7.16 9.80 13.43
CA ARG A 315 6.76 8.83 14.43
C ARG A 315 7.94 8.57 15.34
N ILE A 316 7.71 8.70 16.63
CA ILE A 316 8.66 8.25 17.63
C ILE A 316 8.53 6.74 17.67
N VAL A 317 9.38 6.07 16.87
CA VAL A 317 9.70 4.69 17.13
C VAL A 317 10.45 4.71 18.45
N ARG A 318 9.86 4.14 19.51
CA ARG A 318 10.61 3.95 20.75
C ARG A 318 11.82 3.12 20.37
N GLU A 319 13.02 3.69 20.51
CA GLU A 319 14.24 2.90 20.44
C GLU A 319 14.04 1.76 21.44
N SER A 320 13.90 0.54 20.91
CA SER A 320 14.06 -0.62 21.74
C SER A 320 15.49 -0.53 22.25
N THR A 321 15.65 -0.34 23.56
CA THR A 321 16.95 -0.39 24.22
C THR A 321 17.56 -1.80 24.22
N ASP A 322 16.93 -2.78 23.54
CA ASP A 322 17.39 -4.15 23.46
C ASP A 322 18.16 -4.42 22.18
N VAL A 323 19.49 -4.36 22.32
CA VAL A 323 20.43 -5.13 21.50
C VAL A 323 19.93 -6.58 21.44
N PRO A 324 19.88 -7.22 20.26
CA PRO A 324 19.52 -8.63 20.11
C PRO A 324 20.14 -9.52 21.20
N THR A 325 19.30 -10.21 21.97
CA THR A 325 19.67 -10.69 23.31
C THR A 325 20.17 -12.13 23.36
N ALA A 326 19.91 -12.95 22.34
CA ALA A 326 20.40 -14.32 22.29
C ALA A 326 20.53 -14.89 20.87
N PRO A 327 21.53 -15.74 20.61
CA PRO A 327 21.52 -16.61 19.43
C PRO A 327 20.42 -17.66 19.58
N LEU A 328 19.64 -17.89 18.52
CA LEU A 328 18.76 -19.06 18.44
C LEU A 328 19.61 -20.34 18.29
N PRO A 329 19.22 -21.47 18.90
CA PRO A 329 20.01 -22.69 18.86
C PRO A 329 20.16 -23.21 17.42
N GLY A 330 21.41 -23.18 16.92
CA GLY A 330 22.03 -24.08 15.93
C GLY A 330 21.42 -24.16 14.53
N LYS A 331 22.27 -24.06 13.50
CA LYS A 331 22.00 -24.34 12.07
C LYS A 331 20.67 -25.08 11.84
N LEU A 332 19.71 -24.36 11.24
CA LEU A 332 18.52 -24.96 10.65
C LEU A 332 18.94 -26.21 9.83
N PRO A 333 18.36 -27.39 10.11
CA PRO A 333 18.59 -28.56 9.26
C PRO A 333 18.18 -28.21 7.82
N ASP A 334 19.00 -28.65 6.86
CA ASP A 334 18.89 -28.42 5.40
C ASP A 334 18.06 -27.18 4.99
N ARG A 335 18.71 -26.01 4.96
CA ARG A 335 18.08 -24.75 4.49
C ARG A 335 17.54 -24.93 3.06
N CYS A 336 16.23 -24.93 2.90
CA CYS A 336 15.58 -24.65 1.62
C CYS A 336 15.57 -23.13 1.44
N MET A 337 16.65 -22.60 0.86
CA MET A 337 16.82 -21.18 0.55
C MET A 337 16.25 -20.89 -0.82
N ARG A 338 15.26 -20.00 -0.90
CA ARG A 338 14.74 -19.48 -2.15
C ARG A 338 14.87 -17.97 -2.15
N ARG A 339 15.55 -17.40 -3.14
CA ARG A 339 15.37 -15.96 -3.42
C ARG A 339 14.04 -15.81 -4.13
N LEU A 340 13.22 -14.82 -3.78
CA LEU A 340 11.99 -14.59 -4.55
C LEU A 340 12.33 -14.24 -6.01
N GLU A 341 13.51 -13.65 -6.26
CA GLU A 341 14.12 -13.48 -7.58
C GLU A 341 14.34 -14.79 -8.38
N GLU A 342 14.43 -15.96 -7.71
CA GLU A 342 14.59 -17.28 -8.34
C GLU A 342 13.23 -17.96 -8.64
N PHE A 343 12.14 -17.48 -8.05
CA PHE A 343 10.76 -17.98 -8.20
C PHE A 343 9.80 -17.01 -8.88
N HIS A 344 10.23 -15.78 -9.13
CA HIS A 344 10.01 -15.17 -10.41
C HIS A 344 10.98 -15.78 -11.41
N PRO A 345 10.62 -16.86 -12.12
CA PRO A 345 11.18 -17.00 -13.43
C PRO A 345 10.75 -15.72 -14.17
N LEU A 346 11.73 -14.86 -14.48
CA LEU A 346 11.89 -14.61 -15.90
C LEU A 346 11.64 -15.93 -16.63
N PRO A 347 10.78 -15.99 -17.65
CA PRO A 347 10.65 -17.22 -18.42
C PRO A 347 12.05 -17.68 -18.81
N ALA A 348 12.52 -18.74 -18.14
CA ALA A 348 13.83 -19.31 -18.33
C ALA A 348 13.77 -20.00 -19.68
N GLU A 349 14.22 -19.31 -20.73
CA GLU A 349 14.20 -19.82 -22.11
C GLU A 349 12.91 -20.56 -22.49
N ALA A 350 11.76 -20.11 -21.98
CA ALA A 350 10.50 -20.70 -22.36
C ALA A 350 10.25 -20.28 -23.81
N GLU A 351 10.20 -21.28 -24.69
CA GLU A 351 9.61 -21.13 -26.01
C GLU A 351 8.18 -20.62 -25.86
N LEU A 352 8.02 -19.29 -25.81
CA LEU A 352 6.74 -18.62 -25.90
C LEU A 352 6.30 -18.70 -27.36
N VAL A 353 5.57 -19.77 -27.63
CA VAL A 353 4.77 -19.92 -28.83
C VAL A 353 3.44 -19.23 -28.55
N SER A 354 3.17 -18.10 -29.21
CA SER A 354 1.85 -17.45 -29.19
C SER A 354 0.76 -18.39 -29.70
N PRO A 355 -0.55 -18.12 -29.46
CA PRO A 355 -1.66 -18.91 -30.03
C PRO A 355 -1.62 -18.99 -31.57
N SER A 356 -0.88 -18.07 -32.20
CA SER A 356 -0.62 -17.96 -33.65
C SER A 356 0.69 -18.62 -34.11
N GLY A 357 1.47 -19.21 -33.21
CA GLY A 357 2.71 -19.92 -33.55
C GLY A 357 3.96 -19.06 -33.74
N THR A 358 3.90 -17.74 -33.48
CA THR A 358 5.02 -16.83 -33.75
C THR A 358 5.85 -16.59 -32.48
N ARG A 359 7.13 -16.95 -32.53
CA ARG A 359 8.14 -16.77 -31.46
C ARG A 359 8.41 -15.27 -31.30
N LEU A 360 8.35 -14.74 -30.08
CA LEU A 360 8.78 -13.34 -29.81
C LEU A 360 10.26 -13.19 -30.18
N PRO A 361 10.66 -12.10 -30.87
CA PRO A 361 11.98 -12.05 -31.50
C PRO A 361 13.15 -11.76 -30.55
N ARG A 362 12.91 -11.33 -29.29
CA ARG A 362 13.96 -10.90 -28.35
C ARG A 362 13.60 -11.20 -26.89
N ALA A 363 14.62 -11.46 -26.07
CA ALA A 363 14.49 -11.59 -24.62
C ALA A 363 14.67 -10.22 -23.94
N VAL A 364 13.75 -9.83 -23.04
CA VAL A 364 13.90 -8.64 -22.18
C VAL A 364 14.50 -9.06 -20.83
N PRO A 365 15.58 -8.43 -20.36
CA PRO A 365 16.07 -8.62 -19.00
C PRO A 365 15.03 -8.24 -17.94
N PRO A 366 14.99 -8.92 -16.78
CA PRO A 366 13.95 -8.74 -15.75
C PRO A 366 13.97 -7.33 -15.20
N ALA A 367 15.15 -6.77 -14.98
CA ALA A 367 15.31 -5.42 -14.48
C ALA A 367 14.70 -4.36 -15.43
N ALA A 368 14.64 -4.62 -16.74
CA ALA A 368 13.98 -3.72 -17.69
C ALA A 368 12.46 -3.90 -17.67
N LEU A 369 11.98 -5.13 -17.54
CA LEU A 369 10.55 -5.44 -17.40
C LEU A 369 9.96 -4.95 -16.06
N GLU A 370 10.72 -5.03 -14.97
CA GLU A 370 10.32 -4.52 -13.65
C GLU A 370 10.06 -3.02 -13.66
N ILE A 371 10.82 -2.25 -14.44
CA ILE A 371 10.61 -0.80 -14.56
C ILE A 371 9.32 -0.50 -15.28
N LEU A 372 9.01 -1.28 -16.33
CA LEU A 372 7.73 -1.21 -17.01
C LEU A 372 6.58 -1.56 -16.06
N LEU A 373 6.68 -2.67 -15.31
CA LEU A 373 5.63 -3.17 -14.42
C LEU A 373 5.40 -2.34 -13.15
N ASN A 374 6.45 -1.69 -12.64
CA ASN A 374 6.41 -0.88 -11.41
C ASN A 374 6.38 0.63 -11.68
N ALA A 375 6.01 1.03 -12.89
CA ALA A 375 5.85 2.44 -13.25
C ALA A 375 4.91 3.16 -12.27
N ALA A 376 5.31 4.35 -11.78
CA ALA A 376 4.58 5.11 -10.77
C ALA A 376 3.29 5.78 -11.32
N SER A 377 3.25 5.98 -12.63
CA SER A 377 2.13 6.49 -13.44
C SER A 377 2.14 5.77 -14.80
N THR A 378 1.27 6.14 -15.75
CA THR A 378 1.15 5.43 -17.05
C THR A 378 2.54 5.29 -17.70
N PRO A 379 3.04 4.06 -17.94
CA PRO A 379 4.37 3.89 -18.49
C PRO A 379 4.42 4.34 -19.95
N ILE A 380 5.47 5.05 -20.32
CA ILE A 380 5.81 5.35 -21.71
C ILE A 380 7.15 4.70 -22.07
N VAL A 381 7.10 3.70 -22.95
CA VAL A 381 8.26 2.91 -23.36
C VAL A 381 8.89 3.52 -24.60
N ARG A 382 10.16 3.91 -24.49
CA ARG A 382 10.95 4.26 -25.68
C ARG A 382 11.40 2.96 -26.35
N THR A 383 11.06 2.78 -27.62
CA THR A 383 11.48 1.60 -28.40
C THR A 383 12.31 1.96 -29.64
N ASP A 384 12.57 3.24 -29.88
CA ASP A 384 13.54 3.69 -30.89
C ASP A 384 14.65 4.55 -30.25
N PHE A 385 15.87 4.01 -30.31
CA PHE A 385 17.11 4.60 -29.83
C PHE A 385 18.03 5.05 -30.99
N SER A 386 17.53 5.13 -32.22
CA SER A 386 18.33 5.46 -33.41
C SER A 386 18.73 6.94 -33.52
N ASP A 387 17.96 7.85 -32.92
CA ASP A 387 18.20 9.30 -32.93
C ASP A 387 17.82 9.95 -31.59
N ASP A 388 18.83 10.26 -30.77
CA ASP A 388 18.66 10.92 -29.48
C ASP A 388 18.14 12.37 -29.61
N GLN A 389 18.43 13.07 -30.70
CA GLN A 389 17.97 14.44 -30.91
C GLN A 389 16.48 14.48 -31.29
N ALA A 390 16.05 13.53 -32.13
CA ALA A 390 14.64 13.33 -32.43
C ALA A 390 13.87 12.92 -31.16
N TRP A 391 14.44 12.01 -30.36
CA TRP A 391 13.88 11.63 -29.06
C TRP A 391 13.72 12.82 -28.11
N GLU A 392 14.75 13.64 -27.91
CA GLU A 392 14.67 14.82 -27.06
C GLU A 392 13.59 15.81 -27.51
N THR A 393 13.34 15.89 -28.82
CA THR A 393 12.29 16.74 -29.39
C THR A 393 10.90 16.15 -29.12
N ALA A 394 10.69 14.87 -29.43
CA ALA A 394 9.44 14.17 -29.17
C ALA A 394 9.10 14.14 -27.67
N TRP A 395 10.08 13.85 -26.81
CA TRP A 395 9.90 13.83 -25.36
C TRP A 395 9.50 15.20 -24.81
N ARG A 396 10.09 16.28 -25.34
CA ARG A 396 9.70 17.64 -25.00
C ARG A 396 8.26 17.91 -25.40
N ASP A 397 7.85 17.51 -26.60
CA ASP A 397 6.47 17.72 -27.06
C ASP A 397 5.45 16.93 -26.24
N ILE A 398 5.79 15.70 -25.84
CA ILE A 398 4.97 14.83 -24.96
C ILE A 398 4.79 15.43 -23.57
N THR A 399 5.86 16.00 -22.99
CA THR A 399 5.86 16.50 -21.60
C THR A 399 5.66 18.01 -21.47
N THR A 400 5.44 18.71 -22.58
CA THR A 400 5.14 20.15 -22.55
C THR A 400 3.80 20.38 -21.82
N PRO A 401 3.74 21.29 -20.81
CA PRO A 401 2.48 21.66 -20.17
C PRO A 401 1.46 22.17 -21.18
N ARG A 402 0.21 21.72 -21.06
CA ARG A 402 -0.89 22.09 -21.97
C ARG A 402 -2.04 22.69 -21.20
N GLU A 403 -2.67 23.71 -21.78
CA GLU A 403 -3.89 24.28 -21.22
C GLU A 403 -5.01 23.24 -21.32
N TYR A 404 -5.55 22.85 -20.17
CA TYR A 404 -6.66 21.91 -20.04
C TYR A 404 -7.66 22.46 -19.02
N HIS A 405 -8.87 22.80 -19.47
CA HIS A 405 -9.93 23.40 -18.65
C HIS A 405 -9.50 24.59 -17.76
N GLY A 406 -8.67 25.49 -18.29
CA GLY A 406 -8.28 26.74 -17.62
C GLY A 406 -7.10 26.62 -16.64
N GLY A 407 -6.33 25.54 -16.72
CA GLY A 407 -5.04 25.39 -16.05
C GLY A 407 -4.06 24.59 -16.91
N ASP A 408 -2.76 24.78 -16.69
CA ASP A 408 -1.73 24.01 -17.38
C ASP A 408 -1.56 22.64 -16.72
N VAL A 409 -1.67 21.58 -17.52
CA VAL A 409 -1.51 20.19 -17.12
C VAL A 409 -0.33 19.57 -17.87
N VAL A 410 0.51 18.84 -17.15
CA VAL A 410 1.56 17.99 -17.73
C VAL A 410 1.06 16.55 -17.70
N LEU A 411 1.31 15.81 -18.78
CA LEU A 411 0.99 14.39 -18.84
C LEU A 411 1.74 13.63 -17.74
N ASP A 412 1.01 12.97 -16.84
CA ASP A 412 1.60 12.17 -15.76
C ASP A 412 1.96 10.78 -16.29
N VAL A 413 3.21 10.62 -16.71
CA VAL A 413 3.76 9.39 -17.27
C VAL A 413 5.10 9.02 -16.64
N THR A 414 5.37 7.73 -16.54
CA THR A 414 6.68 7.21 -16.12
C THR A 414 7.48 6.77 -17.34
N LEU A 415 8.61 7.43 -17.58
CA LEU A 415 9.50 7.09 -18.69
C LEU A 415 10.22 5.75 -18.46
N VAL A 416 10.08 4.84 -19.42
CA VAL A 416 10.84 3.59 -19.52
C VAL A 416 11.84 3.72 -20.67
N ASP A 417 12.97 4.35 -20.38
CA ASP A 417 14.08 4.58 -21.31
C ASP A 417 15.16 3.51 -21.12
N ARG A 418 14.92 2.33 -21.69
CA ARG A 418 15.77 1.15 -21.54
C ARG A 418 16.13 0.57 -22.92
N PRO A 419 17.42 0.56 -23.34
CA PRO A 419 17.85 0.03 -24.64
C PRO A 419 17.43 -1.42 -24.91
N GLU A 420 17.10 -2.16 -23.86
CA GLU A 420 16.53 -3.50 -23.92
C GLU A 420 15.19 -3.56 -24.68
N PHE A 421 14.45 -2.45 -24.73
CA PHE A 421 13.22 -2.28 -25.51
C PHE A 421 13.43 -1.74 -26.93
N GLU A 422 14.68 -1.57 -27.37
CA GLU A 422 14.99 -1.16 -28.75
C GLU A 422 14.35 -2.11 -29.77
N GLY A 423 13.58 -1.54 -30.69
CA GLY A 423 12.86 -2.22 -31.77
C GLY A 423 11.63 -3.01 -31.34
N TRP A 424 11.18 -2.90 -30.09
CA TRP A 424 9.94 -3.55 -29.64
C TRP A 424 8.71 -2.86 -30.22
N THR A 425 7.78 -3.67 -30.74
CA THR A 425 6.46 -3.21 -31.19
C THR A 425 5.46 -3.19 -30.04
N GLY A 426 4.37 -2.43 -30.19
CA GLY A 426 3.27 -2.44 -29.23
C GLY A 426 2.66 -3.83 -29.05
N GLU A 427 2.52 -4.62 -30.12
CA GLU A 427 2.03 -6.00 -30.04
C GLU A 427 2.95 -6.89 -29.22
N GLU A 428 4.27 -6.79 -29.40
CA GLU A 428 5.24 -7.55 -28.61
C GLU A 428 5.25 -7.12 -27.14
N LEU A 429 5.18 -5.82 -26.87
CA LEU A 429 5.07 -5.31 -25.50
C LEU A 429 3.79 -5.80 -24.82
N ALA A 430 2.66 -5.86 -25.53
CA ALA A 430 1.41 -6.39 -24.99
C ALA A 430 1.55 -7.84 -24.51
N THR A 431 2.37 -8.66 -25.19
CA THR A 431 2.60 -10.05 -24.78
C THR A 431 3.40 -10.19 -23.48
N LEU A 432 4.11 -9.13 -23.04
CA LEU A 432 4.84 -9.10 -21.77
C LEU A 432 3.98 -8.70 -20.59
N LEU A 433 2.75 -8.23 -20.83
CA LEU A 433 1.87 -7.67 -19.83
C LEU A 433 0.59 -8.50 -19.53
N PRO A 434 0.56 -9.85 -19.71
CA PRO A 434 -0.64 -10.59 -19.35
C PRO A 434 -0.77 -10.61 -17.82
N HIS A 435 -1.95 -10.23 -17.30
CA HIS A 435 -2.29 -10.19 -15.86
C HIS A 435 -1.65 -9.06 -15.04
N THR A 436 -1.18 -7.99 -15.68
CA THR A 436 -0.73 -6.79 -14.95
C THR A 436 -1.91 -5.94 -14.50
N PRO A 437 -1.77 -5.14 -13.43
CA PRO A 437 -2.78 -4.12 -13.06
C PRO A 437 -2.78 -2.92 -14.03
N GLN A 438 -1.83 -2.87 -14.97
CA GLN A 438 -1.68 -1.78 -15.93
C GLN A 438 -2.66 -1.95 -17.07
N VAL A 439 -3.71 -1.14 -17.06
CA VAL A 439 -4.72 -1.13 -18.14
C VAL A 439 -4.16 -0.48 -19.41
N ARG A 440 -3.17 0.44 -19.29
CA ARG A 440 -2.64 1.26 -20.39
C ARG A 440 -1.12 1.40 -20.35
N VAL A 441 -0.52 1.43 -21.53
CA VAL A 441 0.90 1.69 -21.78
C VAL A 441 1.04 2.56 -23.02
N LEU A 442 1.96 3.52 -23.00
CA LEU A 442 2.30 4.35 -24.14
C LEU A 442 3.62 3.85 -24.77
N VAL A 443 3.75 3.96 -26.08
CA VAL A 443 4.97 3.57 -26.79
C VAL A 443 5.44 4.69 -27.71
N ALA A 444 6.68 5.13 -27.51
CA ALA A 444 7.38 6.05 -28.37
C ALA A 444 8.35 5.25 -29.27
N ASP A 445 7.88 4.96 -30.48
CA ASP A 445 8.56 4.11 -31.46
C ASP A 445 9.11 4.92 -32.64
N ALA A 446 9.60 4.22 -33.67
CA ALA A 446 10.17 4.87 -34.85
C ALA A 446 9.18 5.77 -35.60
N VAL A 447 7.88 5.51 -35.52
CA VAL A 447 6.87 6.38 -36.12
C VAL A 447 6.74 7.67 -35.30
N THR A 448 6.83 7.58 -33.98
CA THR A 448 6.88 8.75 -33.09
C THR A 448 8.10 9.63 -33.43
N LEU A 449 9.29 9.05 -33.61
CA LEU A 449 10.51 9.84 -33.87
C LEU A 449 10.60 10.37 -35.31
N ALA A 450 10.06 9.64 -36.30
CA ALA A 450 10.16 10.03 -37.71
C ALA A 450 9.10 11.06 -38.14
N SER A 451 8.01 11.21 -37.38
CA SER A 451 6.91 12.12 -37.72
C SER A 451 7.09 13.49 -37.07
N PRO A 452 6.85 14.60 -37.79
CA PRO A 452 6.90 15.95 -37.21
C PRO A 452 5.80 16.21 -36.16
N GLU A 453 4.76 15.38 -36.10
CA GLU A 453 3.67 15.48 -35.11
C GLU A 453 3.92 14.61 -33.86
N HIS A 454 5.00 13.84 -33.84
CA HIS A 454 5.39 12.91 -32.77
C HIS A 454 4.24 12.05 -32.18
N PRO A 455 3.43 11.36 -33.02
CA PRO A 455 2.29 10.61 -32.53
C PRO A 455 2.74 9.39 -31.70
N VAL A 456 2.27 9.32 -30.46
CA VAL A 456 2.56 8.25 -29.52
C VAL A 456 1.54 7.14 -29.70
N LEU A 457 2.00 5.88 -29.66
CA LEU A 457 1.11 4.73 -29.70
C LEU A 457 0.48 4.54 -28.31
N VAL A 458 -0.84 4.61 -28.24
CA VAL A 458 -1.62 4.31 -27.04
C VAL A 458 -2.00 2.83 -27.11
N MET A 459 -1.60 2.05 -26.11
CA MET A 459 -1.91 0.63 -25.99
C MET A 459 -2.77 0.39 -24.76
N GLU A 460 -3.90 -0.28 -24.94
CA GLU A 460 -4.68 -0.86 -23.85
C GLU A 460 -4.44 -2.37 -23.77
N VAL A 461 -4.07 -2.84 -22.59
CA VAL A 461 -3.75 -4.24 -22.33
C VAL A 461 -4.98 -4.92 -21.73
N ALA A 462 -5.84 -5.46 -22.61
CA ALA A 462 -7.06 -6.18 -22.20
C ALA A 462 -6.82 -7.68 -22.02
N ARG A 463 -7.69 -8.35 -21.24
CA ARG A 463 -7.62 -9.80 -20.96
C ARG A 463 -7.84 -10.70 -22.19
N GLU A 464 -8.43 -10.17 -23.27
CA GLU A 464 -8.73 -10.93 -24.49
C GLU A 464 -7.75 -10.61 -25.62
N GLN A 465 -7.64 -9.35 -26.05
CA GLN A 465 -6.69 -8.88 -27.07
C GLN A 465 -6.27 -7.43 -26.81
N PRO A 466 -5.00 -7.06 -27.01
CA PRO A 466 -4.56 -5.68 -26.86
C PRO A 466 -5.15 -4.79 -27.96
N ARG A 467 -5.43 -3.54 -27.62
CA ARG A 467 -5.99 -2.54 -28.54
C ARG A 467 -5.03 -1.38 -28.69
N PHE A 468 -4.99 -0.79 -29.89
CA PHE A 468 -4.03 0.26 -30.23
C PHE A 468 -4.68 1.39 -31.05
N PHE A 469 -4.27 2.63 -30.78
CA PHE A 469 -4.39 3.75 -31.72
C PHE A 469 -3.24 4.72 -31.47
N ARG A 470 -3.01 5.69 -32.38
CA ARG A 470 -2.00 6.74 -32.16
C ARG A 470 -2.66 8.04 -31.76
N ALA A 471 -2.02 8.81 -30.90
CA ALA A 471 -2.45 10.14 -30.52
C ALA A 471 -1.28 11.12 -30.61
N THR A 472 -1.54 12.36 -31.06
CA THR A 472 -0.51 13.40 -30.98
C THR A 472 -0.23 13.76 -29.52
N PRO A 473 0.95 14.32 -29.20
CA PRO A 473 1.26 14.82 -27.86
C PRO A 473 0.21 15.79 -27.31
N ASN A 474 -0.47 16.54 -28.18
CA ASN A 474 -1.56 17.42 -27.80
C ASN A 474 -2.81 16.69 -27.33
N ALA A 475 -3.16 15.61 -28.01
CA ALA A 475 -4.35 14.82 -27.71
C ALA A 475 -4.17 13.89 -26.50
N LEU A 476 -2.92 13.48 -26.19
CA LEU A 476 -2.62 12.51 -25.13
C LEU A 476 -3.11 12.92 -23.74
N VAL A 477 -3.12 14.22 -23.41
CA VAL A 477 -3.59 14.71 -22.11
C VAL A 477 -5.08 14.43 -21.92
N ASP A 478 -5.89 14.68 -22.95
CA ASP A 478 -7.32 14.41 -22.93
C ASP A 478 -7.59 12.89 -22.91
N VAL A 479 -6.89 12.14 -23.77
CA VAL A 479 -6.95 10.66 -23.78
C VAL A 479 -6.66 10.08 -22.39
N GLU A 480 -5.55 10.47 -21.76
CA GLU A 480 -5.15 9.88 -20.48
C GLU A 480 -6.12 10.22 -19.35
N ILE A 481 -6.56 11.48 -19.28
CA ILE A 481 -7.48 11.96 -18.24
C ILE A 481 -8.85 11.31 -18.39
N GLN A 482 -9.47 11.36 -19.57
CA GLN A 482 -10.85 10.89 -19.76
C GLN A 482 -10.98 9.38 -19.55
N LEU A 483 -10.00 8.61 -20.03
CA LEU A 483 -9.94 7.17 -19.80
C LEU A 483 -9.64 6.83 -18.33
N SER A 484 -8.88 7.67 -17.60
CA SER A 484 -8.56 7.40 -16.17
C SER A 484 -9.73 7.59 -15.21
N ILE A 485 -10.70 8.43 -15.59
CA ILE A 485 -11.87 8.75 -14.78
C ILE A 485 -13.15 8.07 -15.30
N ASP A 486 -13.02 7.18 -16.29
CA ASP A 486 -14.13 6.49 -16.97
C ASP A 486 -15.22 7.43 -17.50
N ASN A 487 -14.87 8.66 -17.90
CA ASN A 487 -15.83 9.63 -18.45
C ASN A 487 -16.07 9.42 -19.96
N MET A 488 -15.05 8.94 -20.69
CA MET A 488 -15.15 8.49 -22.08
C MET A 488 -14.49 7.13 -22.24
N GLY A 489 -14.96 6.33 -23.19
CA GLY A 489 -14.48 4.98 -23.47
C GLY A 489 -13.38 4.94 -24.52
N TRP A 490 -12.72 3.79 -24.65
CA TRP A 490 -11.68 3.54 -25.65
C TRP A 490 -12.17 3.78 -27.09
N GLU A 491 -13.39 3.32 -27.39
CA GLU A 491 -14.02 3.45 -28.70
C GLU A 491 -14.23 4.91 -29.10
N ASP A 492 -14.50 5.81 -28.14
CA ASP A 492 -14.69 7.23 -28.43
C ASP A 492 -13.45 7.85 -29.08
N PHE A 493 -12.24 7.44 -28.66
CA PHE A 493 -10.98 7.92 -29.21
C PHE A 493 -10.54 7.12 -30.45
N SER A 494 -10.59 5.80 -30.38
CA SER A 494 -10.08 4.93 -31.45
C SER A 494 -10.93 5.00 -32.73
N ASP A 495 -12.24 5.24 -32.63
CA ASP A 495 -13.11 5.47 -33.79
C ASP A 495 -13.03 6.91 -34.34
N SER A 496 -12.42 7.83 -33.58
CA SER A 496 -12.25 9.24 -33.94
C SER A 496 -10.86 9.57 -34.51
N VAL A 497 -10.04 8.57 -34.80
CA VAL A 497 -8.75 8.77 -35.48
C VAL A 497 -8.96 9.32 -36.89
N ASP A 498 -8.05 10.18 -37.33
CA ASP A 498 -8.03 10.68 -38.70
C ASP A 498 -7.74 9.55 -39.72
N PRO A 499 -7.89 9.80 -41.04
CA PRO A 499 -7.64 8.78 -42.07
C PRO A 499 -6.23 8.16 -42.06
N ASP A 500 -5.27 8.79 -41.40
CA ASP A 500 -3.91 8.30 -41.19
C ASP A 500 -3.73 7.47 -39.89
N GLY A 501 -4.81 7.27 -39.14
CA GLY A 501 -4.84 6.46 -37.91
C GLY A 501 -4.34 7.21 -36.66
N VAL A 502 -4.22 8.54 -36.73
CA VAL A 502 -3.79 9.38 -35.61
C VAL A 502 -4.95 10.21 -35.07
N PHE A 503 -5.18 10.15 -33.76
CA PHE A 503 -6.10 11.00 -33.04
C PHE A 503 -5.43 12.34 -32.71
N ARG A 504 -6.06 13.45 -33.13
CA ARG A 504 -5.55 14.83 -32.92
C ARG A 504 -6.43 15.62 -31.95
N ASP A 505 -7.74 15.53 -32.12
CA ASP A 505 -8.77 16.04 -31.22
C ASP A 505 -10.15 15.54 -31.68
N PHE A 506 -11.21 15.89 -30.94
CA PHE A 506 -12.60 15.64 -31.34
C PHE A 506 -13.17 16.69 -32.32
N TYR A 507 -12.39 17.68 -32.74
CA TYR A 507 -12.88 18.89 -33.42
C TYR A 507 -12.49 18.99 -34.91
N HIS A 508 -11.86 17.96 -35.49
CA HIS A 508 -11.67 17.85 -36.94
C HIS A 508 -12.96 17.46 -37.69
N GLY A 509 -13.93 18.36 -37.67
CA GLY A 509 -14.79 18.55 -38.85
C GLY A 509 -13.99 19.20 -39.99
N PRO A 510 -14.40 19.04 -41.26
CA PRO A 510 -13.62 19.41 -42.46
C PRO A 510 -13.29 20.90 -42.66
N ASP A 511 -13.45 21.77 -41.65
CA ASP A 511 -13.38 23.24 -41.76
C ASP A 511 -12.50 23.93 -40.69
N SER A 512 -11.50 23.26 -40.11
CA SER A 512 -10.56 23.92 -39.18
C SER A 512 -9.14 24.02 -39.77
N PRO A 513 -8.48 25.20 -39.68
CA PRO A 513 -7.32 25.54 -40.50
C PRO A 513 -6.02 24.94 -39.96
N VAL A 514 -5.21 24.43 -40.88
CA VAL A 514 -3.83 23.99 -40.63
C VAL A 514 -2.99 25.19 -40.18
N THR A 515 -2.41 25.11 -38.98
CA THR A 515 -1.30 25.98 -38.55
C THR A 515 -0.12 25.14 -38.12
#